data_AF-A0A2H6MVR4-F1
#
_entry.id   AF-A0A2H6MVR4-F1
#
_cell.length_a   1.000
_cell.length_b   1.000
_cell.length_c   1.000
_cell.angle_alpha   90.00
_cell.angle_beta   90.00
_cell.angle_gamma   90.00
#
_symmetry.space_group_name_H-M   'P 1'
#
loop_
_entity.id
_entity.type
_entity.pdbx_description
1 polymer ?
#
loop_
_entity_poly.entity_id
_entity_poly.type
_entity_poly.pdbx_seq_one_letter_code
_entity_poly.pdbx_strand_id
1 'polypeptide(L)'
;SLQGKTLTQDESRCTLYKYRSEELDIDAKLSRLCEQDKVVQALEEKLQQLHKEKYTLEQALLSASQEIQMNAENPAAIQNVILQRDDLQNGLLSTCREVSRATAELERAWREYDKLEYDVTITKNHMQEQLERTGEVQV
;
A
#
# COMPACT_ATOMS: atom_id res chain seq x y z
N SER A 1 15.66 20.99 -57.28
CA SER A 1 16.21 21.77 -56.16
C SER A 1 15.94 20.97 -54.89
N LEU A 2 16.95 20.29 -54.35
CA LEU A 2 16.83 19.47 -53.15
C LEU A 2 17.12 20.36 -51.95
N GLN A 3 16.09 20.86 -51.28
CA GLN A 3 16.22 21.52 -49.99
C GLN A 3 16.38 20.42 -48.93
N GLY A 4 17.64 20.04 -48.68
CA GLY A 4 18.01 19.29 -47.49
C GLY A 4 17.69 20.15 -46.27
N LYS A 5 16.67 19.77 -45.50
CA LYS A 5 16.45 20.32 -44.16
C LYS A 5 17.52 19.72 -43.25
N THR A 6 18.64 20.41 -43.12
CA THR A 6 19.60 20.16 -42.04
C THR A 6 18.90 20.53 -40.74
N LEU A 7 18.42 19.53 -39.99
CA LEU A 7 18.10 19.73 -38.57
C LEU A 7 19.33 20.38 -37.93
N THR A 8 19.17 21.58 -37.39
CA THR A 8 20.27 22.29 -36.76
C THR A 8 20.71 21.50 -35.53
N GLN A 9 22.02 21.34 -35.34
CA GLN A 9 22.63 20.57 -34.25
C GLN A 9 22.12 20.98 -32.86
N ASP A 10 21.61 22.20 -32.71
CA ASP A 10 20.98 22.74 -31.51
C ASP A 10 19.61 22.11 -31.22
N GLU A 11 18.77 21.89 -32.24
CA GLU A 11 17.49 21.19 -32.12
C GLU A 11 17.69 19.72 -31.78
N SER A 12 18.71 19.06 -32.36
CA SER A 12 19.05 17.67 -32.04
C SER A 12 19.46 17.49 -30.58
N ARG A 13 20.22 18.45 -30.04
CA ARG A 13 20.62 18.46 -28.63
C ARG A 13 19.41 18.72 -27.72
N CYS A 14 18.56 19.67 -28.08
CA CYS A 14 17.35 20.01 -27.32
C CYS A 14 16.39 18.82 -27.21
N THR A 15 16.19 18.06 -28.29
CA THR A 15 15.38 16.83 -28.30
C THR A 15 15.99 15.72 -27.43
N LEU A 16 17.32 15.55 -27.46
CA LEU A 16 18.01 14.57 -26.61
C LEU A 16 17.89 14.90 -25.11
N TYR A 17 17.97 16.20 -24.75
CA TYR A 17 17.78 16.64 -23.36
C TYR A 17 16.34 16.46 -22.89
N LYS A 18 15.34 16.69 -23.74
CA LYS A 18 13.93 16.43 -23.43
C LYS A 18 13.68 14.94 -23.20
N TYR A 19 14.12 14.08 -24.11
CA TYR A 19 13.99 12.64 -24.00
C TYR A 19 14.63 12.09 -22.70
N ARG A 20 15.86 12.54 -22.39
CA ARG A 20 16.54 12.15 -21.16
C ARG A 20 15.83 12.64 -19.89
N SER A 21 15.19 13.80 -19.95
CA SER A 21 14.38 14.32 -18.84
C SER A 21 13.09 13.51 -18.65
N GLU A 22 12.47 13.06 -19.74
CA GLU A 22 11.28 12.21 -19.72
C GLU A 22 11.61 10.81 -19.17
N GLU A 23 12.72 10.18 -19.59
CA GLU A 23 13.21 8.91 -19.02
C GLU A 23 13.39 8.98 -17.50
N LEU A 24 14.02 10.05 -16.99
CA LEU A 24 14.21 10.25 -15.55
C LEU A 24 12.88 10.45 -14.79
N ASP A 25 11.85 11.03 -15.42
CA ASP A 25 10.51 11.17 -14.82
C ASP A 25 9.80 9.81 -14.70
N ILE A 26 10.00 8.93 -15.69
CA ILE A 26 9.43 7.57 -15.68
C ILE A 26 10.07 6.72 -14.59
N ASP A 27 11.39 6.71 -14.51
CA ASP A 27 12.11 5.98 -13.46
C ASP A 27 11.67 6.43 -12.06
N ALA A 28 11.45 7.73 -11.89
CA ALA A 28 10.94 8.30 -10.63
C ALA A 28 9.48 7.90 -10.34
N LYS A 29 8.62 7.76 -11.37
CA LYS A 29 7.24 7.27 -11.22
C LYS A 29 7.22 5.78 -10.88
N LEU A 30 8.02 4.97 -11.56
CA LEU A 30 8.14 3.53 -11.33
C LEU A 30 8.71 3.23 -9.94
N SER A 31 9.71 3.99 -9.51
CA SER A 31 10.25 3.88 -8.15
C SER A 31 9.14 4.16 -7.12
N ARG A 32 8.45 5.30 -7.23
CA ARG A 32 7.32 5.63 -6.35
C ARG A 32 6.23 4.54 -6.30
N LEU A 33 5.87 3.96 -7.44
CA LEU A 33 4.91 2.86 -7.51
C LEU A 33 5.43 1.62 -6.76
N CYS A 34 6.70 1.26 -6.93
CA CYS A 34 7.33 0.15 -6.21
C CYS A 34 7.42 0.40 -4.69
N GLU A 35 7.72 1.63 -4.27
CA GLU A 35 7.67 1.99 -2.85
C GLU A 35 6.25 1.92 -2.30
N GLN A 36 5.25 2.34 -3.06
CA GLN A 36 3.85 2.28 -2.66
C GLN A 36 3.34 0.83 -2.55
N ASP A 37 3.78 -0.06 -3.45
CA ASP A 37 3.52 -1.50 -3.40
C ASP A 37 4.05 -2.11 -2.09
N LYS A 38 5.30 -1.80 -1.71
CA LYS A 38 5.88 -2.24 -0.43
C LYS A 38 5.08 -1.77 0.78
N VAL A 39 4.55 -0.54 0.73
CA VAL A 39 3.70 0.01 1.80
C VAL A 39 2.38 -0.75 1.90
N VAL A 40 1.74 -1.04 0.76
CA VAL A 40 0.51 -1.85 0.69
C VAL A 40 0.77 -3.22 1.31
N GLN A 41 1.81 -3.93 0.84
CA GLN A 41 2.16 -5.26 1.36
C GLN A 41 2.41 -5.24 2.88
N ALA A 42 3.18 -4.27 3.37
CA ALA A 42 3.46 -4.16 4.81
C ALA A 42 2.19 -3.90 5.65
N LEU A 43 1.23 -3.14 5.12
CA LEU A 43 -0.05 -2.88 5.79
C LEU A 43 -0.96 -4.12 5.77
N GLU A 44 -0.96 -4.89 4.69
CA GLU A 44 -1.68 -6.17 4.59
C GLU A 44 -1.14 -7.20 5.58
N GLU A 45 0.19 -7.36 5.65
CA GLU A 45 0.87 -8.23 6.63
C GLU A 45 0.53 -7.82 8.07
N LYS A 46 0.57 -6.50 8.35
CA LYS A 46 0.18 -5.97 9.66
C LYS A 46 -1.29 -6.28 9.99
N LEU A 47 -2.21 -6.09 9.05
CA LEU A 47 -3.62 -6.41 9.26
C LEU A 47 -3.84 -7.90 9.52
N GLN A 48 -3.15 -8.77 8.78
CA GLN A 48 -3.21 -10.20 9.01
C GLN A 48 -2.74 -10.55 10.45
N GLN A 49 -1.65 -9.95 10.91
CA GLN A 49 -1.15 -10.15 12.26
C GLN A 49 -2.14 -9.64 13.33
N LEU A 50 -2.72 -8.45 13.13
CA LEU A 50 -3.73 -7.89 14.04
C LEU A 50 -5.01 -8.74 14.10
N HIS A 51 -5.46 -9.31 12.98
CA HIS A 51 -6.60 -10.23 12.96
C HIS A 51 -6.31 -11.52 13.74
N LYS A 52 -5.08 -12.04 13.64
CA LYS A 52 -4.66 -13.21 14.43
C LYS A 52 -4.61 -12.89 15.92
N GLU A 53 -4.10 -11.73 16.29
CA GLU A 53 -4.08 -11.26 17.68
C GLU A 53 -5.50 -11.09 18.23
N LYS A 54 -6.37 -10.41 17.47
CA LYS A 54 -7.79 -10.25 17.79
C LYS A 54 -8.45 -11.61 18.05
N TYR A 55 -8.29 -12.56 17.13
CA TYR A 55 -8.83 -13.91 17.28
C TYR A 55 -8.32 -14.60 18.55
N THR A 56 -7.02 -14.47 18.84
CA THR A 56 -6.40 -15.05 20.04
C THR A 56 -7.01 -14.47 21.33
N LEU A 57 -7.20 -13.15 21.37
CA LEU A 57 -7.84 -12.46 22.49
C LEU A 57 -9.31 -12.87 22.66
N GLU A 58 -10.05 -13.02 21.56
CA GLU A 58 -11.44 -13.52 21.57
C GLU A 58 -11.53 -14.95 22.12
N GLN A 59 -10.60 -15.84 21.73
CA GLN A 59 -10.54 -17.20 22.28
C GLN A 59 -10.19 -17.20 23.78
N ALA A 60 -9.22 -16.40 24.19
CA ALA A 60 -8.86 -16.28 25.61
C ALA A 60 -10.03 -15.74 26.46
N LEU A 61 -10.76 -14.75 25.94
CA LEU A 61 -11.97 -14.21 26.59
C LEU A 61 -13.09 -15.24 26.71
N LEU A 62 -13.28 -16.07 25.67
CA LEU A 62 -14.25 -17.16 25.71
C LEU A 62 -13.87 -18.17 26.80
N SER A 63 -12.61 -18.60 26.86
CA SER A 63 -12.12 -19.51 27.90
C SER A 63 -12.26 -18.93 29.31
N ALA A 64 -11.88 -17.67 29.52
CA ALA A 64 -12.05 -16.99 30.81
C ALA A 64 -13.52 -16.89 31.23
N SER A 65 -14.42 -16.65 30.26
CA SER A 65 -15.87 -16.59 30.52
C SER A 65 -16.42 -17.97 30.91
N GLN A 66 -15.96 -19.04 30.26
CA GLN A 66 -16.34 -20.41 30.59
C GLN A 66 -15.83 -20.80 31.99
N GLU A 67 -14.59 -20.44 32.35
CA GLU A 67 -14.03 -20.74 33.67
C GLU A 67 -14.82 -20.05 34.80
N ILE A 68 -15.23 -18.80 34.58
CA ILE A 68 -16.10 -18.06 35.51
C ILE A 68 -17.45 -18.78 35.67
N GLN A 69 -18.06 -19.25 34.58
CA GLN A 69 -19.33 -19.98 34.62
C GLN A 69 -19.22 -21.31 35.35
N MET A 70 -18.14 -22.08 35.10
CA MET A 70 -17.92 -23.40 35.70
C MET A 70 -17.66 -23.34 37.20
N ASN A 71 -17.12 -22.23 37.70
CA ASN A 71 -16.76 -22.04 39.11
C ASN A 71 -17.64 -20.99 39.82
N ALA A 72 -18.86 -20.76 39.32
CA ALA A 72 -19.74 -19.70 39.81
C ALA A 72 -20.08 -19.81 41.31
N GLU A 73 -20.05 -21.03 41.87
CA GLU A 73 -20.31 -21.29 43.30
C GLU A 73 -19.10 -21.01 44.20
N ASN A 74 -17.92 -20.74 43.62
CA ASN A 74 -16.70 -20.41 44.34
C ASN A 74 -16.12 -19.05 43.91
N PRO A 75 -16.67 -17.93 44.44
CA PRO A 75 -16.23 -16.58 44.11
C PRO A 75 -14.72 -16.34 44.31
N ALA A 76 -14.12 -16.99 45.32
CA ALA A 76 -12.69 -16.86 45.59
C ALA A 76 -11.82 -17.47 44.48
N ALA A 77 -12.29 -18.54 43.83
CA ALA A 77 -11.57 -19.19 42.73
C ALA A 77 -11.62 -18.37 41.44
N ILE A 78 -12.70 -17.62 41.18
CA ILE A 78 -12.88 -16.87 39.93
C ILE A 78 -12.37 -15.41 39.98
N GLN A 79 -12.01 -14.90 41.16
CA GLN A 79 -11.62 -13.50 41.33
C GLN A 79 -10.45 -13.09 40.43
N ASN A 80 -9.42 -13.93 40.30
CA ASN A 80 -8.27 -13.66 39.42
C ASN A 80 -8.66 -13.73 37.93
N VAL A 81 -9.57 -14.64 37.57
CA VAL A 81 -10.05 -14.81 36.20
C VAL A 81 -10.86 -13.59 35.75
N ILE A 82 -11.62 -12.97 36.66
CA ILE A 82 -12.34 -11.72 36.40
C ILE A 82 -11.36 -10.59 36.07
N LEU A 83 -10.30 -10.42 36.86
CA LEU A 83 -9.27 -9.40 36.61
C LEU A 83 -8.56 -9.64 35.27
N GLN A 84 -8.17 -10.88 34.98
CA GLN A 84 -7.57 -11.24 33.70
C GLN A 84 -8.51 -10.98 32.52
N ARG A 85 -9.82 -11.24 32.69
CA ARG A 85 -10.81 -10.97 31.65
C ARG A 85 -10.88 -9.47 31.32
N ASP A 86 -10.81 -8.61 32.32
CA ASP A 86 -10.84 -7.15 32.11
C ASP A 86 -9.59 -6.70 31.31
N ASP A 87 -8.41 -7.25 31.61
CA ASP A 87 -7.19 -7.01 30.83
C ASP A 87 -7.32 -7.51 29.38
N LEU A 88 -7.86 -8.71 29.18
CA LEU A 88 -8.12 -9.27 27.85
C LEU A 88 -9.12 -8.43 27.05
N GLN A 89 -10.16 -7.88 27.70
CA GLN A 89 -11.12 -6.98 27.06
C GLN A 89 -10.45 -5.67 26.63
N ASN A 90 -9.59 -5.10 27.48
CA ASN A 90 -8.81 -3.91 27.14
C ASN A 90 -7.87 -4.18 25.96
N GLY A 91 -7.18 -5.32 25.96
CA GLY A 91 -6.34 -5.76 24.84
C GLY A 91 -7.14 -5.90 23.54
N LEU A 92 -8.33 -6.50 23.59
CA LEU A 92 -9.20 -6.67 22.42
C LEU A 92 -9.66 -5.32 21.87
N LEU A 93 -10.09 -4.40 22.74
CA LEU A 93 -10.49 -3.06 22.33
C LEU A 93 -9.33 -2.28 21.70
N SER A 94 -8.13 -2.39 22.26
CA SER A 94 -6.92 -1.79 21.67
C SER A 94 -6.64 -2.36 20.29
N THR A 95 -6.62 -3.68 20.15
CA THR A 95 -6.40 -4.38 18.87
C THR A 95 -7.45 -3.99 17.83
N CYS A 96 -8.73 -3.91 18.20
CA CYS A 96 -9.80 -3.47 17.30
C CYS A 96 -9.58 -2.03 16.77
N ARG A 97 -9.11 -1.11 17.61
CA ARG A 97 -8.77 0.25 17.18
C ARG A 97 -7.60 0.24 16.20
N GLU A 98 -6.59 -0.59 16.44
CA GLU A 98 -5.45 -0.73 15.54
C GLU A 98 -5.83 -1.37 14.21
N VAL A 99 -6.71 -2.36 14.20
CA VAL A 99 -7.29 -2.92 12.96
C VAL A 99 -7.97 -1.82 12.17
N SER A 100 -8.90 -1.06 12.78
CA SER A 100 -9.58 0.04 12.08
C SER A 100 -8.61 1.08 11.53
N ARG A 101 -7.55 1.40 12.28
CA ARG A 101 -6.52 2.34 11.84
C ARG A 101 -5.75 1.80 10.64
N ALA A 102 -5.26 0.57 10.73
CA ALA A 102 -4.48 -0.08 9.68
C ALA A 102 -5.32 -0.31 8.41
N THR A 103 -6.61 -0.64 8.54
CA THR A 103 -7.54 -0.72 7.39
C THR A 103 -7.67 0.63 6.68
N ALA A 104 -7.88 1.72 7.44
CA ALA A 104 -7.98 3.05 6.83
C ALA A 104 -6.64 3.51 6.22
N GLU A 105 -5.50 3.14 6.80
CA GLU A 105 -4.17 3.37 6.21
C GLU A 105 -4.02 2.58 4.89
N LEU A 106 -4.43 1.31 4.87
CA LEU A 106 -4.39 0.45 3.67
C LEU A 106 -5.29 0.99 2.55
N GLU A 107 -6.52 1.42 2.86
CA GLU A 107 -7.42 2.05 1.89
C GLU A 107 -6.86 3.35 1.28
N ARG A 108 -6.04 4.09 2.04
CA ARG A 108 -5.33 5.26 1.50
C ARG A 108 -4.16 4.84 0.61
N ALA A 109 -3.39 3.84 1.03
CA ALA A 109 -2.26 3.30 0.28
C ALA A 109 -2.70 2.77 -1.09
N TRP A 110 -3.81 2.02 -1.15
CA TRP A 110 -4.39 1.53 -2.40
C TRP A 110 -4.82 2.66 -3.32
N ARG A 111 -5.46 3.72 -2.80
CA ARG A 111 -5.84 4.88 -3.64
C ARG A 111 -4.64 5.60 -4.25
N GLU A 112 -3.52 5.69 -3.53
CA GLU A 112 -2.29 6.27 -4.08
C GLU A 112 -1.65 5.31 -5.10
N TYR A 113 -1.68 4.00 -4.83
CA TYR A 113 -1.23 2.99 -5.78
C TYR A 113 -1.98 3.10 -7.11
N ASP A 114 -3.31 3.12 -7.10
CA ASP A 114 -4.15 3.24 -8.31
C ASP A 114 -3.82 4.51 -9.10
N LYS A 115 -3.60 5.62 -8.41
CA LYS A 115 -3.23 6.89 -9.03
C LYS A 115 -1.84 6.81 -9.66
N LEU A 116 -0.86 6.22 -8.98
CA LEU A 116 0.50 6.04 -9.52
C LEU A 116 0.51 5.10 -10.72
N GLU A 117 -0.27 4.02 -10.68
CA GLU A 117 -0.44 3.10 -11.80
C GLU A 117 -1.08 3.80 -13.01
N TYR A 118 -2.10 4.63 -12.78
CA TYR A 118 -2.68 5.47 -13.81
C TYR A 118 -1.66 6.43 -14.42
N ASP A 119 -0.90 7.15 -13.60
CA ASP A 119 0.14 8.09 -14.06
C ASP A 119 1.22 7.39 -14.91
N VAL A 120 1.67 6.20 -14.48
CA VAL A 120 2.63 5.38 -15.24
C VAL A 120 2.03 4.96 -16.58
N THR A 121 0.76 4.57 -16.60
CA THR A 121 0.05 4.16 -17.83
C THR A 121 -0.06 5.32 -18.82
N ILE A 122 -0.43 6.52 -18.35
CA ILE A 122 -0.51 7.71 -19.20
C ILE A 122 0.86 8.07 -19.77
N THR A 123 1.91 8.08 -18.95
CA THR A 123 3.26 8.38 -19.42
C THR A 123 3.73 7.34 -20.45
N LYS A 124 3.50 6.05 -20.21
CA LYS A 124 3.81 4.99 -21.17
C LYS A 124 3.11 5.21 -22.52
N ASN A 125 1.80 5.49 -22.51
CA ASN A 125 1.04 5.72 -23.74
C ASN A 125 1.59 6.94 -24.50
N HIS A 126 1.90 8.03 -23.78
CA HIS A 126 2.49 9.22 -24.38
C HIS A 126 3.83 8.91 -25.08
N MET A 127 4.71 8.15 -24.44
CA MET A 127 5.97 7.74 -25.06
C MET A 127 5.77 6.87 -26.30
N GLN A 128 4.80 5.95 -26.25
CA GLN A 128 4.49 5.08 -27.39
C GLN A 128 4.03 5.92 -28.60
N GLU A 129 3.14 6.89 -28.40
CA GLU A 129 2.72 7.82 -29.44
C GLU A 129 3.87 8.68 -29.97
N GLN A 130 4.84 9.04 -29.12
CA GLN A 130 6.03 9.79 -29.54
C GLN A 130 6.98 8.93 -30.38
N LEU A 131 7.13 7.65 -30.01
CA LEU A 131 7.93 6.69 -30.76
C LEU A 131 7.32 6.43 -32.14
N GLU A 132 5.99 6.24 -32.22
CA GLU A 132 5.25 6.08 -33.47
C GLU A 132 5.47 7.29 -34.39
N ARG A 133 5.30 8.51 -33.87
CA ARG A 133 5.55 9.75 -34.62
C ARG A 133 7.00 9.90 -35.09
N THR A 134 7.97 9.44 -34.30
CA THR A 134 9.40 9.51 -34.66
C THR A 134 9.78 8.42 -35.66
N GLY A 135 9.13 7.25 -35.60
CA GLY A 135 9.29 6.15 -36.54
C GLY A 135 8.72 6.46 -37.92
N GLU A 136 7.60 7.18 -37.99
CA GLU A 136 7.01 7.68 -39.25
C GLU A 136 7.90 8.70 -39.99
N VAL A 137 8.76 9.43 -39.27
CA VAL A 137 9.67 10.43 -39.86
C VAL A 137 10.91 9.79 -40.51
N GLN A 138 11.17 8.50 -40.27
CA GLN A 138 12.33 7.78 -40.81
C GLN A 138 12.03 6.90 -42.03
N VAL A 139 10.77 6.85 -42.50
CA VAL A 139 10.34 6.07 -43.69
C VAL A 139 10.21 6.95 -44.93
#